data_AF-A0A537IYM6-F1
#
_entry.id   AF-A0A537IYM6-F1
#
_cell.length_a   1.000
_cell.length_b   1.000
_cell.length_c   1.000
_cell.angle_alpha   90.00
_cell.angle_beta   90.00
_cell.angle_gamma   90.00
#
_symmetry.space_group_name_H-M   'P 1'
#
loop_
_entity.id
_entity.type
_entity.pdbx_description
1 polymer ?
#
loop_
_entity_poly.entity_id
_entity_poly.type
_entity_poly.pdbx_seq_one_letter_code
_entity_poly.pdbx_strand_id
1 'polypeptide(L)'
;MLKRFRSIGFFLIDTCELPVDRLQPRQRRISTIQGASTLPHRVRELDPTRILIVKKTVFKPARQSLIEAGLGDRILNTKPLPFPSHGNQRKFRTMIRRLVNKNRPRKVD
;
A
#
# COMPACT_ATOMS: atom_id res chain seq x y z
N MET A 1 7.74 -14.24 11.45
CA MET A 1 6.46 -13.58 11.12
C MET A 1 6.34 -13.19 9.64
N LEU A 2 7.28 -12.40 9.07
CA LEU A 2 7.21 -11.95 7.67
C LEU A 2 7.32 -13.08 6.64
N LYS A 3 8.19 -14.09 6.86
CA LYS A 3 8.26 -15.29 6.00
C LYS A 3 6.92 -16.03 5.93
N ARG A 4 6.22 -16.16 7.07
CA ARG A 4 4.89 -16.77 7.14
C ARG A 4 3.83 -15.93 6.43
N PHE A 5 3.90 -14.60 6.54
CA PHE A 5 3.00 -13.70 5.82
C PHE A 5 3.16 -13.84 4.30
N ARG A 6 4.41 -13.92 3.84
CA ARG A 6 4.72 -14.21 2.44
C ARG A 6 4.27 -15.60 2.00
N SER A 7 4.46 -16.63 2.83
CA SER A 7 4.08 -18.00 2.49
C SER A 7 2.56 -18.19 2.34
N ILE A 8 1.74 -17.30 2.92
CA ILE A 8 0.28 -17.29 2.72
C ILE A 8 -0.17 -16.30 1.63
N GLY A 9 0.76 -15.83 0.78
CA GLY A 9 0.45 -15.00 -0.39
C GLY A 9 0.33 -13.50 -0.13
N PHE A 10 0.76 -13.00 1.03
CA PHE A 10 0.73 -11.57 1.34
C PHE A 10 2.12 -10.96 1.40
N PHE A 11 2.25 -9.74 0.89
CA PHE A 11 3.51 -9.00 0.85
C PHE A 11 3.40 -7.68 1.59
N LEU A 12 4.50 -7.24 2.19
CA LEU A 12 4.69 -5.88 2.66
C LEU A 12 5.83 -5.27 1.85
N ILE A 13 5.58 -4.10 1.28
CA ILE A 13 6.56 -3.34 0.52
C ILE A 13 6.52 -1.89 0.98
N ASP A 14 7.70 -1.32 1.22
CA ASP A 14 7.83 0.08 1.57
C ASP A 14 7.75 0.95 0.32
N THR A 15 6.99 2.05 0.42
CA THR A 15 6.94 3.06 -0.65
C THR A 15 8.32 3.65 -0.91
N CYS A 16 9.14 3.83 0.12
CA CYS A 16 10.49 4.36 0.01
C CYS A 16 11.48 3.30 0.49
N GLU A 17 12.55 3.08 -0.25
CA GLU A 17 13.61 2.14 0.16
C GLU A 17 14.53 2.76 1.22
N LEU A 18 14.66 4.09 1.20
CA LEU A 18 15.44 4.84 2.18
C LEU A 18 14.54 5.39 3.29
N PRO A 19 15.04 5.43 4.55
CA PRO A 19 14.32 6.05 5.66
C PRO A 19 14.00 7.53 5.41
N VAL A 20 12.78 7.94 5.73
CA VAL A 20 12.31 9.33 5.55
C VAL A 20 11.72 9.94 6.83
N ASP A 21 11.77 9.22 7.95
CA ASP A 21 11.15 9.57 9.22
C ASP A 21 11.81 10.77 9.93
N ARG A 22 13.11 10.97 9.72
CA ARG A 22 13.90 12.09 10.29
C ARG A 22 14.01 13.32 9.40
N LEU A 23 13.48 13.25 8.17
CA LEU A 23 13.54 14.37 7.23
C LEU A 23 12.52 15.46 7.58
N GLN A 24 12.85 16.71 7.28
CA GLN A 24 11.90 17.82 7.38
C GLN A 24 10.70 17.58 6.44
N PRO A 25 9.51 18.15 6.72
CA PRO A 25 8.29 17.84 5.97
C PRO A 25 8.40 17.98 4.45
N ARG A 26 9.10 19.02 3.97
CA ARG A 26 9.32 19.25 2.53
C ARG A 26 10.22 18.18 1.92
N GLN A 27 11.36 17.89 2.54
CA GLN A 27 12.30 16.85 2.09
C GLN A 27 11.65 15.48 2.11
N ARG A 28 10.93 15.14 3.19
CA ARG A 28 10.16 13.90 3.33
C ARG A 28 9.17 13.71 2.19
N ARG A 29 8.45 14.78 1.80
CA ARG A 29 7.53 14.74 0.66
C ARG A 29 8.26 14.44 -0.64
N ILE A 30 9.38 15.11 -0.91
CA ILE A 30 10.20 14.89 -2.12
C ILE A 30 10.71 13.45 -2.15
N SER A 31 11.34 12.98 -1.07
CA SER A 31 11.85 11.61 -0.97
C SER A 31 10.73 10.57 -1.07
N THR A 32 9.52 10.87 -0.59
CA THR A 32 8.36 9.98 -0.76
C THR A 32 7.92 9.89 -2.22
N ILE A 33 7.94 11.01 -2.96
CA ILE A 33 7.61 11.03 -4.39
C ILE A 33 8.66 10.25 -5.18
N GLN A 34 9.95 10.48 -4.90
CA GLN A 34 11.05 9.77 -5.54
C GLN A 34 11.04 8.27 -5.21
N GLY A 35 10.85 7.88 -3.95
CA GLY A 35 10.73 6.47 -3.58
C GLY A 35 9.53 5.79 -4.24
N ALA A 36 8.41 6.51 -4.35
CA ALA A 36 7.23 5.99 -5.02
C ALA A 36 7.46 5.72 -6.51
N SER A 37 8.33 6.45 -7.21
CA SER A 37 8.55 6.24 -8.66
C SER A 37 9.20 4.89 -8.99
N THR A 38 9.97 4.30 -8.06
CA THR A 38 10.56 2.95 -8.23
C THR A 38 9.64 1.83 -7.74
N LEU A 39 8.54 2.17 -7.05
CA LEU A 39 7.60 1.20 -6.50
C LEU A 39 7.01 0.24 -7.54
N PRO A 40 6.61 0.67 -8.76
CA PRO A 40 5.99 -0.23 -9.72
C PRO A 40 6.87 -1.40 -10.15
N HIS A 41 8.18 -1.21 -10.26
CA HIS A 41 9.11 -2.29 -10.63
C HIS A 41 9.06 -3.41 -9.58
N ARG A 42 9.24 -3.05 -8.31
CA ARG A 42 9.19 -3.98 -7.18
C ARG A 42 7.81 -4.63 -7.00
N VAL A 43 6.74 -3.91 -7.32
CA VAL A 43 5.38 -4.48 -7.31
C VAL A 43 5.19 -5.51 -8.42
N ARG A 44 5.73 -5.29 -9.62
CA ARG A 44 5.65 -6.26 -10.73
C ARG A 44 6.39 -7.56 -10.41
N GLU A 45 7.55 -7.48 -9.78
CA GLU A 45 8.31 -8.67 -9.35
C GLU A 45 7.53 -9.57 -8.39
N LEU A 46 6.66 -8.99 -7.57
CA LEU A 46 5.80 -9.72 -6.63
C LEU A 46 4.48 -10.20 -7.27
N ASP A 47 4.15 -9.68 -8.45
CA ASP A 47 2.89 -9.86 -9.19
C ASP A 47 1.63 -10.02 -8.30
N PRO A 48 1.31 -9.03 -7.44
CA PRO A 48 0.16 -9.16 -6.57
C PRO A 48 -1.13 -9.04 -7.37
N THR A 49 -2.12 -9.86 -7.03
CA THR A 49 -3.47 -9.75 -7.60
C THR A 49 -4.20 -8.51 -7.09
N ARG A 50 -3.90 -8.07 -5.86
CA ARG A 50 -4.52 -6.90 -5.20
C ARG A 50 -3.49 -6.10 -4.42
N ILE A 51 -3.66 -4.79 -4.39
CA ILE A 51 -2.77 -3.83 -3.72
C ILE A 51 -3.58 -3.00 -2.71
N LEU A 52 -3.03 -2.85 -1.50
CA LEU A 52 -3.56 -1.95 -0.48
C LEU A 52 -2.49 -0.92 -0.12
N ILE A 53 -2.85 0.36 -0.18
CA ILE A 53 -1.93 1.45 0.13
C ILE A 53 -2.26 2.01 1.52
N VAL A 54 -1.32 1.85 2.44
CA VAL A 54 -1.47 2.20 3.85
C VAL A 54 -0.69 3.48 4.15
N LYS A 55 -1.24 4.33 5.02
CA LYS A 55 -0.73 5.63 5.49
C LYS A 55 -1.06 6.80 4.55
N LYS A 56 -1.60 7.87 5.14
CA LYS A 56 -2.05 9.08 4.42
C LYS A 56 -0.96 9.72 3.57
N THR A 57 0.27 9.80 4.10
CA THR A 57 1.36 10.56 3.47
C THR A 57 1.92 9.89 2.22
N VAL A 58 1.84 8.57 2.11
CA VAL A 58 2.33 7.81 0.95
C VAL A 58 1.24 7.49 -0.05
N PHE A 59 -0.04 7.62 0.34
CA PHE A 59 -1.17 7.22 -0.47
C PHE A 59 -1.18 7.84 -1.87
N LYS A 60 -1.10 9.17 -1.95
CA LYS A 60 -1.17 9.86 -3.24
C LYS A 60 0.05 9.55 -4.13
N PRO A 61 1.31 9.67 -3.65
CA PRO A 61 2.48 9.31 -4.46
C PRO A 61 2.46 7.86 -4.96
N ALA A 62 2.21 6.89 -4.07
CA ALA A 62 2.19 5.48 -4.45
C ALA A 62 1.05 5.15 -5.42
N ARG A 63 -0.16 5.68 -5.17
CA ARG A 63 -1.31 5.45 -6.05
C ARG A 63 -1.08 6.01 -7.45
N GLN A 64 -0.53 7.22 -7.54
CA GLN A 64 -0.25 7.85 -8.83
C GLN A 64 0.75 7.02 -9.63
N SER A 65 1.89 6.68 -9.03
CA SER A 65 2.93 5.89 -9.70
C SER A 65 2.44 4.52 -10.15
N LEU A 66 1.62 3.84 -9.33
CA LEU A 66 1.03 2.55 -9.71
C LEU A 66 -0.01 2.67 -10.84
N ILE A 67 -0.79 3.74 -10.88
CA ILE A 67 -1.75 3.99 -11.97
C ILE A 67 -1.01 4.25 -13.28
N GLU A 68 -0.02 5.14 -13.28
CA GLU A 68 0.81 5.45 -14.45
C GLU A 68 1.53 4.20 -14.99
N ALA A 69 1.82 3.24 -14.09
CA ALA A 69 2.42 1.96 -14.42
C ALA A 69 1.44 0.88 -14.91
N GLY A 70 0.15 1.18 -15.04
CA GLY A 70 -0.89 0.23 -15.48
C GLY A 70 -1.40 -0.73 -14.40
N LEU A 71 -1.09 -0.48 -13.13
CA LEU A 71 -1.48 -1.33 -11.99
C LEU A 71 -2.69 -0.77 -11.22
N GLY A 72 -3.33 0.29 -11.73
CA GLY A 72 -4.43 1.00 -11.08
C GLY A 72 -5.60 0.11 -10.66
N ASP A 73 -6.00 -0.83 -11.51
CA ASP A 73 -7.14 -1.73 -11.28
C ASP A 73 -6.90 -2.75 -10.17
N ARG A 74 -5.63 -2.94 -9.79
CA ARG A 74 -5.25 -3.82 -8.68
C ARG A 74 -5.38 -3.11 -7.34
N ILE A 75 -5.49 -1.78 -7.29
CA ILE A 75 -5.54 -0.98 -6.05
C ILE A 75 -6.94 -1.02 -5.45
N LEU A 76 -7.08 -1.60 -4.26
CA LEU A 76 -8.37 -1.80 -3.60
C LEU A 76 -8.95 -0.53 -2.95
N ASN A 77 -8.11 0.35 -2.43
CA ASN A 77 -8.55 1.50 -1.64
C ASN A 77 -8.50 2.82 -2.42
N THR A 78 -9.64 3.49 -2.51
CA THR A 78 -9.77 4.84 -3.10
C THR A 78 -9.43 5.97 -2.10
N LYS A 79 -9.41 5.65 -0.81
CA LYS A 79 -9.03 6.56 0.29
C LYS A 79 -7.88 5.96 1.10
N PRO A 80 -7.02 6.79 1.72
CA PRO A 80 -5.90 6.30 2.52
C PRO A 80 -6.38 5.47 3.71
N LEU A 81 -5.71 4.32 3.93
CA LEU A 81 -5.85 3.57 5.18
C LEU A 81 -4.97 4.20 6.28
N PRO A 82 -5.44 4.25 7.53
CA PRO A 82 -4.59 4.70 8.63
C PRO A 82 -3.46 3.68 8.85
N PHE A 83 -2.27 4.16 9.21
CA PHE A 83 -1.18 3.26 9.58
C PHE A 83 -1.51 2.63 10.95
N PRO A 84 -1.37 1.29 11.13
CA PRO A 84 -1.84 0.58 12.33
C PRO A 84 -0.93 0.77 13.56
N SER A 85 -0.72 2.03 13.95
CA SER A 85 0.05 2.43 15.14
C SER A 85 -0.67 3.59 15.86
N HIS A 86 -0.18 4.00 17.03
CA HIS A 86 -0.69 5.17 17.76
C HIS A 86 -2.23 5.18 17.93
N GLY A 87 -2.80 4.04 18.36
CA GLY A 87 -4.25 3.90 18.57
C GLY A 87 -5.10 3.62 17.32
N ASN A 88 -4.51 3.61 16.12
CA ASN A 88 -5.26 3.42 14.88
C ASN A 88 -5.61 1.95 14.55
N GLN A 89 -5.23 0.98 15.39
CA GLN A 89 -5.34 -0.45 15.06
C GLN A 89 -6.80 -0.86 14.82
N ARG A 90 -7.74 -0.43 15.68
CA ARG A 90 -9.18 -0.74 15.50
C ARG A 90 -9.71 -0.16 14.19
N LYS A 91 -9.38 1.10 13.89
CA LYS A 91 -9.80 1.79 12.66
C LYS A 91 -9.23 1.11 11.41
N PHE A 92 -7.95 0.76 11.42
CA PHE A 92 -7.30 0.02 10.35
C PHE A 92 -8.00 -1.32 10.08
N ARG A 93 -8.21 -2.14 11.11
CA ARG A 93 -8.89 -3.44 10.98
C ARG A 93 -10.30 -3.30 10.41
N THR A 94 -11.07 -2.32 10.89
CA THR A 94 -12.43 -2.07 10.38
C THR A 94 -12.42 -1.68 8.91
N MET A 95 -11.50 -0.81 8.49
CA MET A 95 -11.42 -0.37 7.09
C MET A 95 -10.95 -1.49 6.16
N ILE A 96 -9.94 -2.28 6.54
CA ILE A 96 -9.51 -3.43 5.75
C ILE A 96 -10.63 -4.46 5.62
N ARG A 97 -11.33 -4.80 6.71
CA ARG A 97 -12.44 -5.77 6.64
C ARG A 97 -13.52 -5.33 5.65
N ARG A 98 -13.88 -4.04 5.65
CA ARG A 98 -14.84 -3.48 4.68
C ARG A 98 -14.32 -3.59 3.24
N LEU A 99 -13.05 -3.27 3.00
CA LEU A 99 -12.45 -3.37 1.66
C LEU A 99 -12.39 -4.80 1.15
N VAL A 100 -11.94 -5.74 1.99
CA VAL A 100 -11.86 -7.16 1.63
C VAL A 100 -13.25 -7.73 1.36
N ASN A 101 -14.23 -7.44 2.20
CA ASN A 101 -15.60 -7.93 2.00
C ASN A 101 -16.24 -7.37 0.73
N LYS A 102 -16.03 -6.07 0.43
CA LYS A 102 -16.55 -5.44 -0.79
C LYS A 102 -15.92 -6.02 -2.06
N ASN A 103 -14.66 -6.41 -2.00
CA ASN A 103 -13.90 -6.93 -3.14
C ASN A 103 -13.77 -8.45 -3.13
N ARG A 104 -14.56 -9.15 -2.30
CA ARG A 104 -14.57 -10.61 -2.27
C ARG A 104 -15.12 -11.08 -3.63
N PRO A 105 -14.40 -11.94 -4.37
CA PRO A 105 -14.97 -12.53 -5.57
C PRO A 105 -16.29 -13.20 -5.18
N ARG A 106 -17.34 -12.95 -5.96
CA ARG A 106 -18.56 -13.76 -5.83
C ARG A 106 -18.14 -15.21 -6.08
N LYS A 107 -18.60 -16.13 -5.23
CA LYS A 107 -18.53 -17.55 -5.60
C LYS A 107 -19.30 -17.69 -6.90
N VAL A 108 -18.63 -18.24 -7.91
CA VAL A 108 -19.34 -18.79 -9.06
C VAL A 108 -19.95 -20.07 -8.51
N ASP A 109 -21.27 -20.12 -8.48
CA ASP A 109 -22.05 -21.32 -8.14
C ASP A 109 -21.89 -22.39 -9.22
#